data_AF-A0A101F657-F1
#
_entry.id   AF-A0A101F657-F1
#
_cell.length_a   1.000
_cell.length_b   1.000
_cell.length_c   1.000
_cell.angle_alpha   90.00
_cell.angle_beta   90.00
_cell.angle_gamma   90.00
#
_symmetry.space_group_name_H-M   'P 1'
#
loop_
_entity.id
_entity.type
_entity.pdbx_description
1 polymer ?
#
loop_
_entity_poly.entity_id
_entity_poly.type
_entity_poly.pdbx_seq_one_letter_code
_entity_poly.pdbx_strand_id
1 'polypeptide(L)'
;MKKGLWGILDRKFTRRDFLKYSSSLVALLGLSQAYVPKVAQALENVTSDKLPIIWLHGAGCSGCTVSIANSRHPTIAELILDTLSLKYHETLMAGSGEVAEKALNDALKQFWGKYVMVVEGA
;
A
#
# COMPACT_ATOMS: atom_id res chain seq x y z
N MET A 1 -34.23 1.64 -10.39
CA MET A 1 -33.76 3.04 -10.18
C MET A 1 -33.13 3.08 -8.78
N LYS A 2 -31.91 3.65 -8.64
CA LYS A 2 -30.97 3.58 -7.48
C LYS A 2 -30.12 2.31 -7.33
N LYS A 3 -29.28 2.01 -8.32
CA LYS A 3 -28.00 1.32 -8.10
C LYS A 3 -26.90 2.38 -8.23
N GLY A 4 -26.65 3.09 -7.15
CA GLY A 4 -25.62 4.13 -7.10
C GLY A 4 -24.21 3.55 -7.12
N LEU A 5 -23.23 4.47 -7.23
CA LEU A 5 -21.77 4.28 -7.25
C LEU A 5 -21.23 3.23 -6.26
N TRP A 6 -21.95 2.98 -5.17
CA TRP A 6 -21.62 2.02 -4.11
C TRP A 6 -21.57 0.56 -4.56
N GLY A 7 -22.32 0.16 -5.60
CA GLY A 7 -22.31 -1.23 -6.10
C GLY A 7 -21.03 -1.62 -6.87
N ILE A 8 -20.16 -0.65 -7.18
CA ILE A 8 -18.89 -0.87 -7.87
C ILE A 8 -17.77 -1.22 -6.87
N LEU A 9 -17.85 -0.70 -5.64
CA LEU A 9 -16.82 -0.86 -4.61
C LEU A 9 -16.84 -2.23 -3.92
N ASP A 10 -17.97 -2.94 -3.99
CA ASP A 10 -18.18 -4.24 -3.30
C ASP A 10 -17.94 -5.45 -4.23
N ARG A 11 -17.52 -5.21 -5.48
CA ARG A 11 -17.14 -6.28 -6.42
C ARG A 11 -15.65 -6.57 -6.29
N LYS A 12 -15.30 -7.82 -5.99
CA LYS A 12 -13.97 -8.37 -6.29
C LYS A 12 -13.64 -8.07 -7.75
N PHE A 13 -12.73 -7.12 -7.96
CA PHE A 13 -12.36 -6.63 -9.28
C PHE A 13 -11.65 -7.75 -10.03
N THR A 14 -12.22 -8.22 -11.15
CA THR A 14 -11.53 -9.22 -11.98
C THR A 14 -10.57 -8.53 -12.94
N ARG A 15 -9.48 -9.20 -13.34
CA ARG A 15 -8.55 -8.69 -14.35
C ARG A 15 -9.24 -8.22 -15.63
N ARG A 16 -10.35 -8.88 -16.01
CA ARG A 16 -11.14 -8.51 -17.19
C ARG A 16 -11.91 -7.20 -16.99
N ASP A 17 -12.45 -6.97 -15.80
CA ASP A 17 -13.14 -5.71 -15.49
C ASP A 17 -12.15 -4.54 -15.44
N PHE A 18 -10.93 -4.77 -14.95
CA PHE A 18 -9.84 -3.80 -14.98
C PHE A 18 -9.41 -3.40 -16.39
N LEU A 19 -9.23 -4.37 -17.28
CA LEU A 19 -8.90 -4.08 -18.68
C LEU A 19 -10.04 -3.32 -19.37
N LYS A 20 -11.29 -3.65 -19.11
CA LYS A 20 -12.44 -2.89 -19.66
C LYS A 20 -12.45 -1.44 -19.19
N TYR A 21 -12.15 -1.20 -17.92
CA TYR A 21 -12.05 0.16 -17.37
C TYR A 21 -10.91 0.95 -18.01
N SER A 22 -9.73 0.34 -18.13
CA SER A 22 -8.56 0.95 -18.77
C SER A 22 -8.83 1.26 -20.24
N SER A 23 -9.48 0.35 -20.99
CA SER A 23 -9.92 0.59 -22.37
C SER A 23 -10.93 1.71 -22.49
N SER A 24 -11.86 1.82 -21.53
CA SER A 24 -12.83 2.91 -21.49
C SER A 24 -12.15 4.26 -21.24
N LEU A 25 -11.16 4.31 -20.34
CA LEU A 25 -10.38 5.51 -20.07
C LEU A 25 -9.53 5.94 -21.28
N VAL A 26 -8.89 4.98 -21.96
CA VAL A 26 -8.15 5.23 -23.22
C VAL A 26 -9.05 5.84 -24.28
N ALA A 27 -10.26 5.28 -24.47
CA ALA A 27 -11.23 5.81 -25.42
C ALA A 27 -11.69 7.23 -25.04
N LEU A 28 -11.94 7.48 -23.75
CA LEU A 28 -12.34 8.81 -23.25
C LEU A 28 -11.26 9.87 -23.48
N LEU A 29 -9.99 9.49 -23.34
CA LEU A 29 -8.84 10.35 -23.57
C LEU A 29 -8.48 10.49 -25.06
N GLY A 30 -9.22 9.85 -25.97
CA GLY A 30 -8.95 9.87 -27.41
C GLY A 30 -7.64 9.16 -27.81
N LEU A 31 -7.13 8.28 -26.94
CA LEU A 31 -5.88 7.56 -27.16
C LEU A 31 -6.12 6.30 -27.99
N SER A 32 -5.10 5.87 -28.74
CA SER A 32 -5.15 4.62 -29.49
C SER A 32 -5.28 3.41 -28.56
N GLN A 33 -5.99 2.37 -29.01
CA GLN A 33 -6.13 1.10 -28.28
C GLN A 33 -4.79 0.42 -27.96
N ALA A 34 -3.71 0.76 -28.67
CA ALA A 34 -2.36 0.32 -28.33
C ALA A 34 -1.87 0.79 -26.95
N TYR A 35 -2.48 1.85 -26.38
CA TYR A 35 -2.12 2.40 -25.09
C TYR A 35 -2.87 1.76 -23.91
N VAL A 36 -3.82 0.85 -24.16
CA VAL A 36 -4.57 0.15 -23.10
C VAL A 36 -3.65 -0.53 -22.07
N PRO A 37 -2.59 -1.27 -22.45
CA PRO A 37 -1.68 -1.88 -21.47
C PRO A 37 -0.91 -0.83 -20.65
N LYS A 38 -0.54 0.29 -21.29
CA LYS A 38 0.25 1.35 -20.65
C LYS A 38 -0.58 2.14 -19.65
N VAL A 39 -1.86 2.39 -19.96
CA VAL A 39 -2.81 3.03 -19.05
C VAL A 39 -3.19 2.09 -17.91
N ALA A 40 -3.40 0.80 -18.18
CA ALA A 40 -3.63 -0.20 -17.14
C ALA A 40 -2.47 -0.25 -16.13
N GLN A 41 -1.23 -0.30 -16.62
CA GLN A 41 -0.04 -0.30 -15.76
C GLN A 41 0.13 1.00 -14.98
N ALA A 42 -0.15 2.15 -15.60
CA ALA A 42 -0.12 3.44 -14.91
C ALA A 42 -1.17 3.52 -13.79
N LEU A 43 -2.38 3.02 -14.04
CA LEU A 43 -3.44 2.95 -13.04
C LEU A 43 -3.05 2.05 -11.87
N GLU A 44 -2.48 0.87 -12.14
CA GLU A 44 -1.97 -0.03 -11.10
C GLU A 44 -0.94 0.67 -10.21
N ASN A 45 0.02 1.37 -10.82
CA ASN A 45 1.06 2.09 -10.08
C ASN A 45 0.51 3.25 -9.24
N VAL A 46 -0.44 4.03 -9.78
CA VAL A 46 -1.09 5.14 -9.05
C VAL A 46 -1.93 4.61 -7.89
N THR A 47 -2.62 3.48 -8.07
CA THR A 47 -3.34 2.83 -6.96
C THR A 47 -2.41 2.15 -5.94
N SER A 48 -1.14 1.92 -6.32
CA SER A 48 -0.16 1.24 -5.48
C SER A 48 0.72 2.18 -4.67
N ASP A 49 0.56 3.50 -4.80
CA ASP A 49 1.37 4.51 -4.10
C ASP A 49 0.91 4.64 -2.64
N LYS A 50 1.08 3.53 -1.90
CA LYS A 50 0.72 3.39 -0.49
C LYS A 50 1.65 4.24 0.36
N LEU A 51 1.09 4.86 1.39
CA LEU A 51 1.85 5.69 2.33
C LEU A 51 3.01 4.89 2.95
N PRO A 52 4.27 5.32 2.78
CA PRO A 52 5.41 4.61 3.36
C PRO A 52 5.46 4.86 4.87
N ILE A 53 5.55 3.77 5.64
CA ILE A 53 5.67 3.78 7.09
C ILE A 53 7.04 3.24 7.50
N ILE A 54 7.72 3.97 8.38
CA ILE A 54 8.94 3.53 9.06
C ILE A 54 8.61 3.46 10.56
N TRP A 55 8.66 2.27 11.15
CA TRP A 55 8.32 2.03 12.55
C TRP A 55 9.56 1.66 13.35
N LEU A 56 9.93 2.50 14.31
CA LEU A 56 11.09 2.32 15.18
C LEU A 56 10.67 1.89 16.58
N HIS A 57 11.41 0.95 17.15
CA HIS A 57 11.24 0.50 18.53
C HIS A 57 12.32 1.15 19.41
N GLY A 58 11.89 1.97 20.36
CA GLY A 58 12.70 2.48 21.47
C GLY A 58 12.61 1.55 22.69
N ALA A 59 12.68 2.11 23.89
CA ALA A 59 12.50 1.33 25.12
C ALA A 59 11.00 1.02 25.33
N GLY A 60 10.54 -0.10 24.79
CA GLY A 60 9.14 -0.53 24.82
C GLY A 60 8.95 -2.01 25.17
N CYS A 61 7.69 -2.43 25.30
CA CYS A 61 7.30 -3.81 25.58
C CYS A 61 6.68 -4.53 24.37
N SER A 62 6.73 -3.92 23.18
CA SER A 62 6.08 -4.39 21.94
C SER A 62 4.54 -4.46 22.03
N GLY A 63 3.95 -3.88 23.08
CA GLY A 63 2.50 -3.88 23.30
C GLY A 63 1.74 -3.10 22.22
N CYS A 64 2.33 -2.05 21.65
CA CYS A 64 1.68 -1.30 20.56
C CYS A 64 1.67 -2.14 19.27
N THR A 65 2.76 -2.86 18.98
CA THR A 65 2.79 -3.86 17.88
C THR A 65 1.73 -4.94 18.07
N VAL A 66 1.59 -5.51 19.27
CA VAL A 66 0.58 -6.57 19.52
C VAL A 66 -0.84 -6.00 19.45
N SER A 67 -1.03 -4.75 19.86
CA SER A 67 -2.31 -4.05 19.72
C SER A 67 -2.74 -3.94 18.25
N ILE A 68 -1.85 -3.50 17.36
CA ILE A 68 -2.17 -3.38 15.94
C ILE A 68 -2.34 -4.75 15.26
N ALA A 69 -1.57 -5.76 15.68
CA ALA A 69 -1.71 -7.13 15.19
C ALA A 69 -3.09 -7.74 15.49
N ASN A 70 -3.74 -7.30 16.58
CA ASN A 70 -5.08 -7.72 16.98
C ASN A 70 -6.22 -6.84 16.42
N SER A 71 -5.91 -5.83 15.59
CA SER A 71 -6.93 -5.00 14.96
C SER A 71 -7.83 -5.84 14.05
N ARG A 72 -9.15 -5.56 14.07
CA ARG A 72 -10.15 -6.28 13.26
C ARG A 72 -10.70 -5.43 12.10
N HIS A 73 -10.62 -4.10 12.18
CA HIS A 73 -11.19 -3.19 11.20
C HIS A 73 -10.32 -1.91 11.09
N PRO A 74 -9.31 -1.88 10.21
CA PRO A 74 -8.85 -2.96 9.30
C PRO A 74 -8.06 -4.05 10.03
N THR A 75 -7.94 -5.24 9.42
CA THR A 75 -7.01 -6.27 9.90
C THR A 75 -5.55 -5.90 9.60
N ILE A 76 -4.60 -6.49 10.31
CA ILE A 76 -3.16 -6.23 10.06
C ILE A 76 -2.72 -6.65 8.65
N ALA A 77 -3.31 -7.72 8.11
CA ALA A 77 -3.03 -8.18 6.75
C ALA A 77 -3.49 -7.15 5.71
N GLU A 78 -4.73 -6.68 5.81
CA GLU A 78 -5.27 -5.61 4.92
C GLU A 78 -4.47 -4.30 5.08
N LEU A 79 -4.04 -3.99 6.30
CA LEU A 79 -3.25 -2.80 6.55
C LEU A 79 -1.90 -2.85 5.84
N ILE A 80 -1.15 -3.95 5.96
CA ILE A 80 0.19 -4.10 5.37
C ILE A 80 0.12 -4.39 3.86
N LEU A 81 -0.88 -5.15 3.42
CA LEU A 81 -0.96 -5.60 2.03
C LEU A 81 -1.69 -4.60 1.15
N ASP A 82 -2.70 -3.88 1.64
CA ASP A 82 -3.59 -3.09 0.79
C ASP A 82 -3.54 -1.59 1.09
N THR A 83 -3.23 -1.19 2.34
CA THR A 83 -3.38 0.21 2.76
C THR A 83 -2.05 0.96 2.88
N LEU A 84 -1.08 0.39 3.58
CA LEU A 84 0.19 1.04 3.95
C LEU A 84 1.36 0.29 3.32
N SER A 85 2.46 1.00 3.08
CA SER A 85 3.73 0.36 2.69
C SER A 85 4.67 0.36 3.88
N LEU A 86 4.67 -0.73 4.65
CA LEU A 86 5.57 -0.89 5.79
C LEU A 86 7.01 -1.11 5.29
N LYS A 87 7.84 -0.08 5.35
CA LYS A 87 9.23 -0.12 4.86
C LYS A 87 10.20 -0.68 5.89
N TYR A 88 9.91 -0.45 7.17
CA TYR A 88 10.72 -0.93 8.27
C TYR A 88 9.84 -1.16 9.50
N HIS A 89 10.01 -2.31 10.13
CA HIS A 89 9.38 -2.68 11.39
C HIS A 89 10.08 -3.92 11.95
N GLU A 90 10.80 -3.79 13.06
CA GLU A 90 11.69 -4.84 13.59
C GLU A 90 10.99 -6.18 13.85
N THR A 91 9.77 -6.15 14.40
CA THR A 91 9.02 -7.38 14.72
C THR A 91 8.42 -8.11 13.51
N LEU A 92 8.05 -7.38 12.44
CA LEU A 92 7.24 -7.93 11.34
C LEU A 92 8.03 -8.12 10.04
N MET A 93 9.18 -7.46 9.90
CA MET A 93 9.99 -7.55 8.69
C MET A 93 10.71 -8.89 8.57
N ALA A 94 10.98 -9.31 7.33
CA ALA A 94 11.70 -10.56 7.06
C ALA A 94 13.22 -10.44 7.23
N GLY A 95 13.78 -9.24 7.07
CA GLY A 95 15.23 -8.99 7.17
C GLY A 95 15.69 -8.81 8.62
N SER A 96 16.93 -9.16 8.92
CA SER A 96 17.55 -9.01 10.24
C SER A 96 18.99 -8.55 10.12
N GLY A 97 19.55 -7.98 11.20
CA GLY A 97 20.95 -7.53 11.26
C GLY A 97 21.26 -6.48 10.18
N GLU A 98 22.40 -6.63 9.50
CA GLU A 98 22.85 -5.67 8.47
C GLU A 98 21.83 -5.46 7.34
N VAL A 99 21.06 -6.49 6.98
CA VAL A 99 20.02 -6.38 5.96
C VAL A 99 18.89 -5.47 6.44
N ALA A 100 18.52 -5.56 7.72
CA ALA A 100 17.50 -4.70 8.31
C ALA A 100 17.98 -3.24 8.39
N GLU A 101 19.22 -3.03 8.81
CA GLU A 101 19.84 -1.70 8.85
C GLU A 101 19.91 -1.07 7.46
N LYS A 102 20.31 -1.85 6.44
CA LYS A 102 20.31 -1.38 5.06
C LYS A 102 18.91 -0.99 4.60
N ALA A 103 17.89 -1.80 4.92
CA ALA A 103 16.50 -1.50 4.57
C ALA A 103 16.01 -0.20 5.22
N LEU A 104 16.35 0.05 6.50
CA LEU A 104 16.04 1.31 7.18
C LEU A 104 16.69 2.50 6.48
N ASN A 105 18.00 2.42 6.23
CA ASN A 105 18.76 3.49 5.60
C ASN A 105 18.28 3.80 4.17
N ASP A 106 17.99 2.76 3.39
CA ASP A 106 17.44 2.91 2.04
C ASP A 106 16.05 3.54 2.07
N ALA A 107 15.20 3.13 3.02
CA ALA A 107 13.86 3.69 3.19
C ALA A 107 13.88 5.18 3.58
N LEU A 108 14.74 5.56 4.52
CA LEU A 108 14.90 6.95 4.94
C LEU A 108 15.33 7.86 3.78
N LYS A 109 16.26 7.38 2.94
CA LYS A 109 16.73 8.12 1.75
C LYS A 109 15.68 8.19 0.65
N GLN A 110 15.06 7.06 0.31
CA GLN A 110 14.13 6.96 -0.81
C GLN A 110 12.83 7.72 -0.56
N PHE A 111 12.34 7.72 0.68
CA PHE A 111 11.04 8.30 1.04
C PHE A 111 11.15 9.60 1.83
N TRP A 112 12.33 10.24 1.86
CA TRP A 112 12.55 11.48 2.59
C TRP A 112 11.46 12.53 2.31
N GLY A 113 10.85 13.06 3.37
CA GLY A 113 9.76 14.02 3.29
C GLY A 113 8.39 13.46 2.84
N LYS A 114 8.29 12.14 2.64
CA LYS A 114 7.05 11.45 2.19
C LYS A 114 6.60 10.32 3.12
N TYR A 115 7.46 9.84 4.02
CA TYR A 115 7.10 8.80 4.98
C TYR A 115 6.49 9.35 6.26
N VAL A 116 5.66 8.53 6.91
CA VAL A 116 5.27 8.72 8.31
C VAL A 116 6.15 7.85 9.19
N MET A 117 6.73 8.46 10.21
CA MET A 117 7.52 7.77 11.23
C MET A 117 6.65 7.46 12.43
N VAL A 118 6.63 6.18 12.82
CA VAL A 118 5.99 5.72 14.05
C VAL A 118 7.10 5.33 15.02
N VAL A 119 6.99 5.78 16.27
CA VAL A 119 7.94 5.43 17.33
C VAL A 119 7.15 4.75 18.43
N GLU A 120 7.61 3.58 18.85
CA GLU A 120 7.07 2.84 19.99
C GLU A 120 8.10 2.76 21.11
N GLY A 121 7.68 3.07 22.34
CA GLY A 121 8.57 3.10 23.50
C GLY A 121 9.09 4.50 23.82
N ALA A 122 9.73 4.63 24.98
CA ALA A 122 10.37 5.85 25.45
C ALA A 122 11.83 5.94 25.02
#